data_AF-E0S6F0-F1
#
_entry.id   AF-E0S6F0-F1
#
_cell.length_a   1.000
_cell.length_b   1.000
_cell.length_c   1.000
_cell.angle_alpha   90.00
_cell.angle_beta   90.00
_cell.angle_gamma   90.00
#
_symmetry.space_group_name_H-M   'P 1'
#
loop_
_entity.id
_entity.type
_entity.pdbx_description
1 polymer ?
#
loop_
_entity_poly.entity_id
_entity_poly.type
_entity_poly.pdbx_seq_one_letter_code
_entity_poly.pdbx_strand_id
1 'polypeptide(L)'
;MQHRDIMDQGPNTRYGDISFEDEQLRDVGYPDKSNYGAYDYSFPFSDQPFQPLYVNAKQLNWIKKRKSRRDILDTLMITNKRNYLHESRHKHAMKRLRAPSGRFLTKEETEELNRKNNIN
;
A
#
# COMPACT_ATOMS: atom_id res chain seq x y z
N MET A 1 30.68 -41.66 -9.52
CA MET A 1 31.42 -40.56 -8.86
C MET A 1 32.70 -40.35 -9.66
N GLN A 2 32.78 -39.28 -10.46
CA GLN A 2 34.00 -38.58 -10.92
C GLN A 2 33.54 -37.28 -11.60
N HIS A 3 34.29 -36.22 -11.36
CA HIS A 3 33.91 -34.81 -11.43
C HIS A 3 34.54 -34.18 -12.68
N ARG A 4 34.13 -34.59 -13.90
CA ARG A 4 34.83 -34.17 -15.14
C ARG A 4 34.01 -33.81 -16.39
N ASP A 5 32.67 -33.82 -16.36
CA ASP A 5 31.89 -33.62 -17.60
C ASP A 5 30.94 -32.41 -17.59
N ILE A 6 31.24 -31.38 -16.80
CA ILE A 6 30.46 -30.13 -16.80
C ILE A 6 31.47 -28.99 -16.83
N MET A 7 31.29 -28.04 -17.75
CA MET A 7 32.05 -26.79 -17.95
C MET A 7 33.08 -26.76 -19.10
N ASP A 8 32.74 -27.32 -20.26
CA ASP A 8 33.35 -26.87 -21.52
C ASP A 8 32.27 -26.46 -22.54
N GLN A 9 31.51 -25.43 -22.20
CA GLN A 9 30.68 -24.71 -23.15
C GLN A 9 30.94 -23.22 -22.92
N GLY A 10 31.41 -22.55 -23.97
CA GLY A 10 31.89 -21.17 -23.99
C GLY A 10 30.86 -20.13 -23.53
N PRO A 11 31.21 -18.83 -23.57
CA PRO A 11 30.38 -17.76 -23.04
C PRO A 11 28.96 -17.81 -23.64
N ASN A 12 28.04 -18.11 -22.74
CA ASN A 12 26.60 -18.23 -22.92
C ASN A 12 26.04 -17.03 -23.70
N THR A 13 25.61 -17.26 -24.94
CA THR A 13 24.96 -16.34 -25.90
C THR A 13 23.56 -15.90 -25.44
N ARG A 14 23.43 -15.43 -24.19
CA ARG A 14 22.14 -15.10 -23.55
C ARG A 14 21.73 -13.62 -23.59
N TYR A 15 22.51 -12.77 -24.23
CA TYR A 15 22.09 -11.42 -24.60
C TYR A 15 22.46 -11.22 -26.06
N GLY A 16 21.46 -11.11 -26.92
CA GLY A 16 21.65 -10.73 -28.31
C GLY A 16 22.35 -9.38 -28.38
N ASP A 17 23.27 -9.27 -29.33
CA ASP A 17 23.92 -8.04 -29.75
C ASP A 17 22.84 -7.02 -30.15
N ILE A 18 22.63 -5.98 -29.34
CA ILE A 18 21.71 -4.89 -29.69
C ILE A 18 22.53 -3.91 -30.51
N SER A 19 22.54 -4.11 -31.83
CA SER A 19 22.99 -3.09 -32.78
C SER A 19 22.10 -1.87 -32.66
N PHE A 20 22.69 -0.75 -32.23
CA PHE A 20 22.03 0.55 -32.21
C PHE A 20 22.04 1.10 -33.64
N GLU A 21 21.01 0.78 -34.41
CA GLU A 21 20.74 1.47 -35.68
C GLU A 21 20.38 2.92 -35.33
N ASP A 22 21.11 3.89 -35.87
CA ASP A 22 20.78 5.32 -35.77
C ASP A 22 19.47 5.59 -36.52
N GLU A 23 18.33 5.30 -35.87
CA GLU A 23 17.01 5.65 -36.39
C GLU A 23 16.88 7.17 -36.34
N GLN A 24 17.02 7.81 -37.52
CA GLN A 24 16.75 9.24 -37.70
C GLN A 24 15.42 9.59 -37.02
N LEU A 25 15.47 10.51 -36.04
CA LEU A 25 14.29 11.05 -35.38
C LEU A 25 13.25 11.45 -36.43
N ARG A 26 12.15 10.71 -36.51
CA ARG A 26 11.00 11.11 -37.31
C ARG A 26 10.46 12.40 -36.71
N ASP A 27 10.39 13.44 -37.54
CA ASP A 27 9.88 14.76 -37.17
C ASP A 27 8.41 14.61 -36.74
N VAL A 28 8.17 14.57 -35.43
CA VAL A 28 6.83 14.46 -34.86
C VAL A 28 6.21 15.87 -34.92
N GLY A 29 5.60 16.19 -36.06
CA GLY A 29 4.90 17.46 -36.24
C GLY A 29 3.85 17.66 -35.15
N TYR A 30 3.94 18.77 -34.41
CA TYR A 30 2.89 19.17 -33.46
C TYR A 30 1.60 19.50 -34.22
N PRO A 31 0.43 18.96 -33.82
CA PRO A 31 -0.83 19.28 -34.46
C PRO A 31 -1.19 20.76 -34.25
N ASP A 32 -1.78 21.37 -35.29
CA ASP A 32 -2.23 22.76 -35.30
C ASP A 32 -3.25 23.06 -34.17
N LYS A 33 -3.17 24.28 -33.64
CA LYS A 33 -3.87 24.77 -32.45
C LYS A 33 -5.39 24.97 -32.63
N SER A 34 -5.96 24.53 -33.74
CA SER A 34 -7.37 24.75 -34.07
C SER A 34 -8.32 23.66 -33.53
N ASN A 35 -7.81 22.57 -32.93
CA ASN A 35 -8.61 21.41 -32.51
C ASN A 35 -8.59 21.10 -30.99
N TYR A 36 -8.58 22.14 -30.12
CA TYR A 36 -8.57 21.97 -28.66
C TYR A 36 -9.89 21.50 -28.02
N GLY A 37 -10.90 21.15 -28.80
CA GLY A 37 -12.26 20.83 -28.31
C GLY A 37 -12.56 19.33 -28.16
N ALA A 38 -11.69 18.43 -28.60
CA ALA A 38 -12.01 17.00 -28.78
C ALA A 38 -11.14 16.06 -27.93
N TYR A 39 -10.71 16.48 -26.73
CA TYR A 39 -9.90 15.63 -25.86
C TYR A 39 -10.77 14.65 -25.08
N ASP A 40 -10.82 13.42 -25.55
CA ASP A 40 -11.17 12.25 -24.74
C ASP A 40 -10.14 12.11 -23.61
N TYR A 41 -10.58 12.25 -22.36
CA TYR A 41 -9.76 12.09 -21.15
C TYR A 41 -9.46 10.62 -20.83
N SER A 42 -9.74 9.69 -21.74
CA SER A 42 -9.26 8.32 -21.66
C SER A 42 -7.74 8.32 -21.84
N PHE A 43 -7.02 8.32 -20.72
CA PHE A 43 -5.55 8.23 -20.65
C PHE A 43 -5.04 7.10 -21.58
N PRO A 44 -4.27 7.38 -22.65
CA PRO A 44 -3.73 6.36 -23.55
C PRO A 44 -2.53 5.61 -22.94
N PHE A 45 -2.50 5.48 -21.60
CA PHE A 45 -1.40 4.90 -20.84
C PHE A 45 -1.76 3.55 -20.21
N SER A 46 -2.86 2.92 -20.63
CA SER A 46 -3.20 1.56 -20.17
C SER A 46 -2.33 0.47 -20.80
N ASP A 47 -1.52 0.79 -21.83
CA ASP A 47 -0.71 -0.17 -22.60
C ASP A 47 0.81 0.12 -22.57
N GLN A 48 1.26 1.00 -21.68
CA GLN A 48 2.69 1.17 -21.48
C GLN A 48 3.25 -0.06 -20.77
N PRO A 49 4.23 -0.78 -21.33
CA PRO A 49 4.86 -1.90 -20.66
C PRO A 49 5.41 -1.37 -19.33
N PHE A 50 4.86 -1.90 -18.23
CA PHE A 50 5.15 -1.57 -16.83
C PHE A 50 6.51 -0.87 -16.71
N GLN A 51 6.52 0.48 -16.73
CA GLN A 51 7.79 1.18 -16.62
C GLN A 51 8.40 0.75 -15.29
N PRO A 52 9.60 0.15 -15.28
CA PRO A 52 10.18 -0.33 -14.05
C PRO A 52 10.36 0.86 -13.14
N LEU A 53 9.60 0.89 -12.04
CA LEU A 53 9.75 1.92 -11.03
C LEU A 53 11.21 1.87 -10.54
N TYR A 54 11.97 2.90 -10.89
CA TYR A 54 13.36 2.97 -10.50
C TYR A 54 13.43 3.07 -8.98
N VAL A 55 14.07 2.09 -8.37
CA VAL A 55 14.30 2.04 -6.93
C VAL A 55 15.79 1.92 -6.68
N ASN A 56 16.21 2.26 -5.46
CA ASN A 56 17.59 2.04 -5.04
C ASN A 56 17.96 0.55 -5.19
N ALA A 57 19.04 0.28 -5.92
CA ALA A 57 19.52 -1.07 -6.20
C ALA A 57 19.72 -1.92 -4.91
N LYS A 58 20.18 -1.30 -3.81
CA LYS A 58 20.38 -1.99 -2.53
C LYS A 58 19.08 -2.43 -1.86
N GLN A 59 17.95 -1.83 -2.24
CA GLN A 59 16.65 -2.01 -1.60
C GLN A 59 15.70 -2.92 -2.38
N LEU A 60 15.90 -3.08 -3.70
CA LEU A 60 14.99 -3.81 -4.58
C LEU A 60 14.56 -5.18 -4.03
N ASN A 61 15.51 -6.02 -3.63
CA ASN A 61 15.22 -7.36 -3.10
C ASN A 61 14.44 -7.31 -1.79
N TRP A 62 14.72 -6.34 -0.92
CA TRP A 62 14.02 -6.16 0.35
C TRP A 62 12.61 -5.62 0.16
N ILE A 63 12.41 -4.69 -0.79
CA ILE A 63 11.08 -4.19 -1.16
C ILE A 63 10.21 -5.33 -1.66
N LYS A 64 10.73 -6.18 -2.55
CA LYS A 64 10.04 -7.38 -3.04
C LYS A 64 9.63 -8.31 -1.90
N LYS A 65 10.56 -8.65 -1.00
CA LYS A 65 10.30 -9.52 0.17
C LYS A 65 9.27 -8.93 1.15
N ARG A 66 9.32 -7.61 1.41
CA ARG A 66 8.35 -6.95 2.29
C ARG A 66 6.98 -6.85 1.65
N LYS A 67 6.92 -6.62 0.33
CA LYS A 67 5.66 -6.59 -0.42
C LYS A 67 4.98 -7.95 -0.37
N SER A 68 5.68 -9.03 -0.72
CA SER A 68 5.10 -10.38 -0.64
C SER A 68 4.61 -10.72 0.77
N ARG A 69 5.36 -10.32 1.81
CA ARG A 69 4.93 -10.51 3.20
C ARG A 69 3.66 -9.73 3.55
N ARG A 70 3.56 -8.46 3.15
CA ARG A 70 2.36 -7.63 3.37
C ARG A 70 1.16 -8.21 2.63
N ASP A 71 1.33 -8.56 1.35
CA ASP A 71 0.25 -9.12 0.54
C ASP A 71 -0.31 -10.41 1.19
N ILE A 72 0.56 -11.30 1.71
CA ILE A 72 0.13 -12.47 2.49
C ILE A 72 -0.60 -12.06 3.78
N LEU A 73 -0.04 -11.13 4.57
CA LEU A 73 -0.66 -10.69 5.82
C LEU A 73 -2.02 -10.02 5.59
N ASP A 74 -2.17 -9.23 4.53
CA ASP A 74 -3.41 -8.53 4.19
C ASP A 74 -4.51 -9.52 3.79
N THR A 75 -4.17 -10.60 3.07
CA THR A 75 -5.14 -11.68 2.75
C THR A 75 -5.61 -12.44 3.99
N LEU A 76 -4.73 -12.65 4.97
CA LEU A 76 -5.04 -13.34 6.22
C LEU A 76 -5.77 -12.42 7.22
N MET A 77 -5.44 -11.14 7.23
CA MET A 77 -5.94 -10.14 8.16
C MET A 77 -7.17 -9.45 7.58
N ILE A 78 -8.27 -10.20 7.43
CA ILE A 78 -9.58 -9.60 7.17
C ILE A 78 -9.97 -8.78 8.39
N THR A 79 -9.71 -7.48 8.36
CA THR A 79 -10.12 -6.59 9.44
C THR A 79 -11.64 -6.47 9.43
N ASN A 80 -12.30 -7.12 10.39
CA ASN A 80 -13.72 -6.88 10.63
C ASN A 80 -13.88 -5.41 11.02
N LYS A 81 -14.47 -4.60 10.14
CA LYS A 81 -14.72 -3.17 10.35
C LYS A 81 -15.83 -2.98 11.40
N ARG A 82 -15.52 -3.25 12.66
CA ARG A 82 -16.37 -2.96 13.81
C ARG A 82 -16.05 -1.55 14.31
N ASN A 83 -17.06 -0.83 14.79
CA ASN A 83 -16.89 0.51 15.38
C ASN A 83 -16.02 0.50 16.66
N TYR A 84 -15.77 -0.68 17.23
CA TYR A 84 -14.93 -0.90 18.40
C TYR A 84 -14.16 -2.23 18.27
N LEU A 85 -12.98 -2.30 18.90
CA LEU A 85 -12.09 -3.45 18.78
C LEU A 85 -12.42 -4.60 19.75
N HIS A 86 -12.89 -4.30 20.96
CA HIS A 86 -13.18 -5.31 21.98
C HIS A 86 -14.52 -5.08 22.66
N GLU A 87 -15.29 -6.15 22.78
CA GLU A 87 -16.62 -6.13 23.38
C GLU A 87 -16.60 -5.70 24.86
N SER A 88 -15.62 -6.18 25.62
CA SER A 88 -15.46 -5.80 27.04
C SER A 88 -15.19 -4.31 27.21
N ARG A 89 -14.35 -3.70 26.35
CA ARG A 89 -14.08 -2.26 26.37
C ARG A 89 -15.30 -1.44 26.01
N HIS A 90 -16.07 -1.88 25.01
CA HIS A 90 -17.32 -1.23 24.63
C HIS A 90 -18.32 -1.24 25.79
N LYS A 91 -18.58 -2.42 26.39
CA LYS A 91 -19.43 -2.57 27.57
C LYS A 91 -18.96 -1.71 28.75
N HIS A 92 -17.64 -1.66 28.99
CA HIS A 92 -17.07 -0.79 30.03
C HIS A 92 -17.38 0.69 29.76
N ALA A 93 -17.14 1.18 28.55
CA ALA A 93 -17.43 2.56 28.17
C ALA A 93 -18.93 2.92 28.29
N MET A 94 -19.82 1.97 28.03
CA MET A 94 -21.28 2.17 28.20
C MET A 94 -21.70 2.22 29.67
N LYS A 95 -21.08 1.42 30.55
CA LYS A 95 -21.40 1.38 31.99
C LYS A 95 -20.83 2.55 32.81
N ARG A 96 -19.87 3.31 32.27
CA ARG A 96 -19.26 4.43 33.00
C ARG A 96 -20.28 5.55 33.22
N LEU A 97 -20.27 6.12 34.43
CA LEU A 97 -21.05 7.30 34.77
C LEU A 97 -20.59 8.51 33.93
N ARG A 98 -21.55 9.35 33.53
CA ARG A 98 -21.35 10.47 32.62
C ARG A 98 -21.91 11.75 33.23
N ALA A 99 -21.24 12.86 32.93
CA ALA A 99 -21.77 14.20 33.13
C ALA A 99 -22.88 14.47 32.08
N PRO A 100 -23.77 15.47 32.30
CA PRO A 100 -24.78 15.85 31.31
C PRO A 100 -24.20 16.24 29.95
N SER A 101 -22.93 16.69 29.91
CA SER A 101 -22.19 16.97 28.68
C SER A 101 -21.79 15.72 27.87
N GLY A 102 -21.90 14.51 28.43
CA GLY A 102 -21.50 13.25 27.77
C GLY A 102 -20.06 12.81 28.05
N ARG A 103 -19.24 13.68 28.66
CA ARG A 103 -17.91 13.34 29.19
C ARG A 103 -18.04 12.34 30.34
N PHE A 104 -17.05 11.48 30.50
CA PHE A 104 -16.93 10.68 31.71
C PHE A 104 -16.63 11.55 32.92
N LEU A 105 -17.23 11.22 34.05
CA LEU A 105 -16.94 11.90 35.31
C LEU A 105 -15.52 11.59 35.78
N THR A 106 -14.91 12.54 36.48
CA THR A 106 -13.66 12.33 37.21
C THR A 106 -13.90 11.43 38.42
N LYS A 107 -12.82 10.88 38.99
CA LYS A 107 -12.94 9.97 40.14
C LYS A 107 -13.61 10.65 41.34
N GLU A 108 -13.21 11.88 41.63
CA GLU A 108 -13.77 12.70 42.71
C GLU A 108 -15.27 12.93 42.51
N GLU A 109 -15.69 13.33 41.30
CA GLU A 109 -17.10 13.54 40.96
C GLU A 109 -17.93 12.23 41.07
N THR A 110 -17.36 11.09 40.68
CA THR A 110 -18.04 9.80 40.82
C THR A 110 -18.25 9.40 42.28
N GLU A 111 -17.27 9.66 43.15
CA GLU A 111 -17.36 9.35 44.58
C GLU A 111 -18.38 10.25 45.28
N GLU A 112 -18.44 11.53 44.91
CA GLU A 112 -19.48 12.45 45.38
C GLU A 112 -20.89 12.01 44.97
N LEU A 113 -21.06 11.60 43.71
CA LEU A 113 -22.34 11.09 43.22
C LEU A 113 -22.74 9.80 43.93
N ASN A 114 -21.81 8.87 44.14
CA ASN A 114 -22.08 7.65 44.88
C ASN A 114 -22.43 7.94 46.35
N ARG A 115 -21.76 8.91 47.00
CA ARG A 115 -22.13 9.36 48.35
C ARG A 115 -23.54 9.93 48.38
N LYS A 116 -23.89 10.82 47.44
CA LYS A 116 -25.24 11.40 47.35
C LYS A 116 -26.32 10.34 47.10
N ASN A 117 -26.04 9.36 46.23
CA ASN A 117 -26.97 8.27 45.93
C ASN A 117 -27.18 7.29 47.09
N ASN A 118 -26.21 7.13 47.99
CA ASN A 118 -26.29 6.21 49.13
C ASN A 118 -26.92 6.82 50.40
N ILE A 119 -27.26 8.11 50.34
CA ILE A 119 -27.89 8.85 51.46
C ILE A 119 -29.42 8.95 51.26
N ASN A 120 -29.92 8.68 50.05
CA ASN A 120 -31.35 8.53 49.75
C ASN A 120 -31.76 7.06 49.81
#